data_AF-A0A9D6HMY2-F1
#
_entry.id   AF-A0A9D6HMY2-F1
#
_cell.length_a   1.000
_cell.length_b   1.000
_cell.length_c   1.000
_cell.angle_alpha   90.00
_cell.angle_beta   90.00
_cell.angle_gamma   90.00
#
_symmetry.space_group_name_H-M   'P 1'
#
loop_
_entity.id
_entity.type
_entity.pdbx_description
1 polymer ?
#
loop_
_entity_poly.entity_id
_entity_poly.type
_entity_poly.pdbx_seq_one_letter_code
_entity_poly.pdbx_strand_id
1 'polypeptide(L)' 'MRIPMVDRDKLDPELQAMLVKWEADEGDPNFVRTFGRLPGALKRFIEFYSPLVRKGLVEHRTKELVRLRLARLNDCHY' A
#
# COMPACT_ATOMS: atom_id res chain seq x y z
N MET A 1 -20.83 -3.24 -1.05
CA MET A 1 -20.47 -3.80 0.28
C MET A 1 -19.05 -3.40 0.60
N ARG A 2 -18.78 -2.75 1.74
CA ARG A 2 -17.42 -2.34 2.14
C ARG A 2 -16.78 -3.45 2.97
N ILE A 3 -15.56 -3.86 2.60
CA ILE A 3 -14.82 -4.89 3.34
C ILE A 3 -14.31 -4.25 4.65
N PRO A 4 -14.59 -4.84 5.83
CA PRO A 4 -14.09 -4.30 7.09
C PRO A 4 -12.56 -4.40 7.14
N MET A 5 -11.88 -3.45 7.76
CA MET A 5 -10.43 -3.54 7.96
C MET A 5 -10.08 -4.57 9.04
N VAL A 6 -8.92 -5.22 8.92
CA VAL A 6 -8.39 -6.11 9.96
C VAL A 6 -7.78 -5.26 11.09
N ASP A 7 -8.01 -5.67 12.34
CA ASP A 7 -7.38 -5.04 13.50
C ASP A 7 -5.88 -5.31 13.51
N ARG A 8 -5.09 -4.37 14.01
CA ARG A 8 -3.62 -4.41 13.90
C ARG A 8 -3.02 -5.66 14.55
N ASP A 9 -3.52 -6.00 15.73
CA ASP A 9 -3.15 -7.17 16.53
C ASP A 9 -3.50 -8.50 15.86
N LYS A 10 -4.44 -8.50 14.90
CA LYS A 10 -4.88 -9.68 14.14
C LYS A 10 -4.22 -9.82 12.77
N LEU A 11 -3.36 -8.89 12.38
CA LEU A 11 -2.58 -9.00 11.16
C LEU A 11 -1.52 -10.11 11.27
N ASP A 12 -1.14 -10.65 10.13
CA ASP A 12 0.07 -11.47 10.00
C ASP A 12 1.30 -10.71 10.56
N PRO A 13 2.21 -11.36 11.32
CA PRO A 13 3.32 -10.68 11.99
C PRO A 13 4.22 -9.86 11.06
N GLU A 14 4.41 -10.31 9.82
CA GLU A 14 5.21 -9.57 8.84
C GLU A 14 4.47 -8.31 8.36
N LEU A 15 3.14 -8.40 8.21
CA LEU A 15 2.32 -7.23 7.91
C LEU A 15 2.27 -6.25 9.08
N GLN A 16 2.29 -6.72 10.33
CA GLN A 16 2.42 -5.85 11.50
C GLN A 16 3.74 -5.08 11.47
N ALA A 17 4.86 -5.76 11.24
CA ALA A 17 6.17 -5.14 11.14
C ALA A 17 6.26 -4.15 9.96
N MET A 18 5.63 -4.49 8.83
CA MET A 18 5.54 -3.62 7.67
C MET A 18 4.70 -2.37 7.97
N LEU A 19 3.57 -2.52 8.66
CA LEU A 19 2.70 -1.42 9.06
C LEU A 19 3.45 -0.41 9.93
N VAL A 20 4.22 -0.88 10.91
CA VAL A 20 5.04 -0.02 11.79
C VAL A 20 6.03 0.82 10.98
N LYS A 21 6.72 0.20 10.00
CA LYS A 21 7.64 0.92 9.11
C LYS A 21 6.91 1.94 8.24
N TRP A 22 5.75 1.55 7.72
CA TRP A 22 4.94 2.39 6.83
C TRP A 22 4.40 3.63 7.55
N GLU A 23 3.94 3.48 8.80
CA GLU A 23 3.47 4.60 9.63
C GLU A 23 4.61 5.54 10.04
N ALA A 24 5.81 4.99 10.27
CA ALA A 24 7.00 5.81 10.54
C ALA A 24 7.37 6.72 9.33
N ASP A 25 7.01 6.29 8.12
CA ASP A 25 7.15 7.05 6.87
C ASP A 25 5.88 7.89 6.55
N GLU A 26 5.04 8.19 7.55
CA GLU A 26 3.76 8.92 7.43
C GLU A 26 2.71 8.27 6.51
N GLY A 27 2.86 6.98 6.20
CA GLY A 27 1.96 6.27 5.30
C GLY A 27 0.64 5.82 5.95
N ASP A 28 -0.45 5.83 5.18
CA ASP A 28 -1.78 5.40 5.66
C ASP A 28 -1.82 3.89 5.98
N PRO A 29 -2.16 3.49 7.23
CA PRO A 29 -2.29 2.09 7.61
C PRO A 29 -3.45 1.34 6.93
N ASN A 30 -4.42 2.04 6.36
CA ASN A 30 -5.67 1.45 5.87
C ASN A 30 -5.45 0.47 4.71
N PHE A 31 -4.44 0.69 3.85
CA PHE A 31 -4.12 -0.22 2.74
C PHE A 31 -3.75 -1.62 3.26
N VAL A 32 -2.82 -1.67 4.22
CA VAL A 32 -2.38 -2.93 4.83
C VAL A 32 -3.54 -3.60 5.58
N ARG A 33 -4.33 -2.83 6.33
CA ARG A 33 -5.47 -3.36 7.09
C ARG A 33 -6.59 -3.87 6.21
N THR A 34 -6.81 -3.26 5.04
CA THR A 34 -7.84 -3.69 4.08
C THR A 34 -7.49 -5.06 3.48
N PHE A 35 -6.22 -5.26 3.10
CA PHE A 35 -5.73 -6.51 2.53
C PHE A 35 -5.27 -7.53 3.57
N GLY A 36 -5.35 -7.23 4.87
CA GLY A 36 -4.84 -8.06 5.95
C GLY A 36 -5.41 -9.50 6.01
N ARG A 37 -6.57 -9.76 5.40
CA ARG A 37 -7.15 -11.11 5.26
C ARG A 37 -6.45 -11.98 4.21
N LEU A 38 -5.65 -11.37 3.34
CA LEU A 38 -4.96 -12.03 2.23
C LEU A 38 -3.45 -11.78 2.31
N PRO A 39 -2.78 -12.16 3.43
CA PRO A 39 -1.41 -11.74 3.70
C PRO A 39 -0.43 -12.21 2.61
N GLY A 40 -0.56 -13.45 2.14
CA GLY A 40 0.29 -13.95 1.05
C GLY A 40 0.13 -13.18 -0.26
N ALA A 41 -1.08 -12.71 -0.59
CA ALA A 41 -1.31 -11.91 -1.78
C ALA A 41 -0.73 -10.49 -1.63
N LEU A 42 -0.92 -9.87 -0.47
CA LEU A 42 -0.38 -8.54 -0.19
C LEU A 42 1.14 -8.53 -0.24
N LYS A 43 1.80 -9.53 0.36
CA LYS A 43 3.27 -9.67 0.34
C LYS A 43 3.80 -9.75 -1.09
N ARG A 44 3.22 -10.63 -1.93
CA ARG A 44 3.58 -10.74 -3.35
C ARG A 44 3.31 -9.46 -4.14
N PHE A 45 2.20 -8.78 -3.85
CA PHE A 45 1.89 -7.50 -4.49
C PHE A 45 2.96 -6.45 -4.15
N ILE A 46 3.39 -6.36 -2.89
CA ILE A 46 4.40 -5.39 -2.45
C ILE A 46 5.78 -5.71 -3.04
N GLU A 47 6.15 -6.98 -3.09
CA GLU A 47 7.37 -7.45 -3.75
C GLU A 47 7.41 -7.01 -5.23
N PHE A 48 6.28 -7.15 -5.93
CA PHE A 48 6.13 -6.70 -7.31
C PHE A 48 6.10 -5.17 -7.46
N TYR A 49 5.34 -4.48 -6.60
CA TYR A 49 5.00 -3.07 -6.80
C TYR A 49 6.05 -2.09 -6.26
N SER A 50 6.70 -2.42 -5.14
CA SER A 50 7.70 -1.55 -4.49
C SER A 50 8.86 -1.16 -5.43
N PRO A 51 9.45 -2.08 -6.23
CA PRO A 51 10.48 -1.71 -7.21
C PRO A 51 9.97 -0.77 -8.29
N LEU A 52 8.73 -0.94 -8.77
CA LEU A 52 8.15 -0.07 -9.81
C LEU A 52 8.01 1.37 -9.31
N VAL A 53 7.64 1.55 -8.03
CA VAL A 53 7.53 2.87 -7.42
C VAL A 53 8.92 3.45 -7.14
N ARG A 54 9.80 2.70 -6.48
CA ARG A 54 11.03 3.24 -5.88
C ARG A 54 12.29 3.16 -6.76
N LYS A 55 12.30 2.39 -7.84
CA LYS A 55 13.50 2.16 -8.69
C LYS A 55 13.22 2.41 -10.17
N GLY A 56 14.25 2.47 -11.01
CA GLY A 56 14.14 2.62 -12.46
C GLY A 56 14.51 4.03 -12.96
N LEU A 57 14.31 4.27 -14.26
CA LEU A 57 14.78 5.48 -14.94
C LEU A 57 13.94 6.74 -14.64
N VAL A 58 12.65 6.57 -14.38
CA VAL A 58 11.74 7.69 -14.08
C VAL A 58 11.84 8.04 -12.60
N GLU A 59 11.92 9.33 -12.28
CA GLU A 59 12.04 9.79 -10.90
C GLU A 59 10.80 9.42 -10.07
N HIS A 60 11.01 9.16 -8.79
CA HIS A 60 9.93 8.85 -7.86
C HIS A 60 8.81 9.91 -7.88
N ARG A 61 9.18 11.20 -7.87
CA ARG A 61 8.22 12.31 -7.92
C ARG A 61 7.35 12.27 -9.18
N THR A 62 7.93 11.98 -10.33
CA THR A 62 7.22 11.91 -11.61
C THR A 62 6.19 10.78 -11.58
N LYS A 63 6.55 9.62 -11.03
CA LYS A 63 5.61 8.49 -10.87
C LYS A 63 4.44 8.82 -9.95
N GLU A 64 4.70 9.49 -8.83
CA GLU A 64 3.64 9.87 -7.89
C GLU A 64 2.67 10.90 -8.51
N LEU A 65 3.17 11.88 -9.27
CA LEU A 65 2.32 12.82 -10.01
C LEU A 65 1.42 12.11 -11.04
N VAL A 66 1.96 11.13 -11.77
CA VAL A 66 1.19 10.30 -12.70
C VAL A 66 0.12 9.49 -11.96
N ARG A 67 0.47 8.88 -10.81
CA ARG A 67 -0.49 8.14 -9.99
C ARG A 67 -1.63 9.01 -9.48
N LEU A 68 -1.34 10.23 -8.99
CA LEU A 68 -2.36 11.18 -8.57
C LEU A 68 -3.27 11.61 -9.73
N ARG A 69 -2.69 11.81 -10.93
CA ARG A 69 -3.47 12.12 -12.13
C ARG A 69 -4.39 10.95 -12.51
N LEU A 70 -3.88 9.72 -12.48
CA LEU A 70 -4.67 8.51 -12.75
C LEU A 70 -5.77 8.31 -11.70
N ALA A 71 -5.47 8.50 -10.42
CA ALA A 71 -6.46 8.40 -9.35
C ALA A 71 -7.62 9.39 -9.59
N ARG A 72 -7.31 10.65 -9.93
CA ARG A 72 -8.32 11.66 -10.28
C ARG A 72 -9.14 11.28 -11.51
N LEU A 73 -8.52 10.72 -12.54
CA LEU A 73 -9.24 10.30 -13.75
C LEU A 73 -10.17 9.11 -13.52
N ASN A 74 -9.95 8.34 -12.45
CA ASN A 74 -10.74 7.17 -12.09
C ASN A 74 -11.64 7.41 -10.86
N ASP A 75 -11.80 8.67 -10.42
CA ASP A 75 -12.54 9.04 -9.20
C ASP A 75 -12.12 8.19 -7.96
N CYS A 76 -10.82 7.90 -7.87
CA CYS A 76 -10.23 7.18 -6.76
C CYS A 76 -9.83 8.19 -5.67
N HIS A 77 -10.61 8.22 -4.59
CA HIS A 77 -10.49 9.21 -3.50
C HIS A 77 -9.66 8.75 -2.30
N TYR A 78 -9.24 7.49 -2.29
CA TYR A 78 -8.27 6.97 -1.32
C TYR A 78 -6.86 7.36 -1.77
#